data_AF-A0A920UDQ8-F1
#
_entry.id   AF-A0A920UDQ8-F1
#
_cell.length_a   1.000
_cell.length_b   1.000
_cell.length_c   1.000
_cell.angle_alpha   90.00
_cell.angle_beta   90.00
_cell.angle_gamma   90.00
#
_symmetry.space_group_name_H-M   'P 1'
#
loop_
_entity.id
_entity.type
_entity.pdbx_description
1 polymer ?
#
loop_
_entity_poly.entity_id
_entity_poly.type
_entity_poly.pdbx_seq_one_letter_code
_entity_poly.pdbx_strand_id
1 'polypeptide(L)'
;MKRDTEFLKKVRELAANNNMSATAKALKIPVYTLKARLLSSTIKLGEIPPQFAKKRATKKASKTIKRKHYDTVRTSGKAGVSKRIIIPQQIFQELNWSKGDNIVIRRSGKNKIIIEKSSVS
;
A
#
# COMPACT_ATOMS: atom_id res chain seq x y z
N MET A 1 0.09 -43.64 4.36
CA MET A 1 0.68 -42.94 5.51
C MET A 1 2.07 -42.34 5.21
N LYS A 2 3.05 -43.08 4.67
CA LYS A 2 4.40 -42.53 4.35
C LYS A 2 4.42 -41.25 3.50
N ARG A 3 3.51 -41.12 2.53
CA ARG A 3 3.39 -39.92 1.68
C ARG A 3 2.95 -38.66 2.45
N ASP A 4 2.13 -38.82 3.49
CA ASP A 4 1.63 -37.70 4.30
C ASP A 4 2.69 -37.23 5.30
N THR A 5 3.47 -38.15 5.86
CA THR A 5 4.59 -37.83 6.76
C THR A 5 5.72 -37.10 6.02
N GLU A 6 6.07 -37.56 4.82
CA GLU A 6 7.05 -36.87 3.96
C GLU A 6 6.57 -35.47 3.55
N PHE A 7 5.28 -35.34 3.26
CA PHE A 7 4.67 -34.06 2.94
C PHE A 7 4.75 -33.09 4.13
N LEU A 8 4.37 -33.52 5.33
CA LEU A 8 4.45 -32.67 6.54
C LEU A 8 5.88 -32.28 6.88
N LYS A 9 6.86 -33.18 6.71
CA LYS A 9 8.28 -32.85 6.92
C LYS A 9 8.74 -31.74 5.98
N LYS A 10 8.46 -31.86 4.68
CA LYS A 10 8.78 -30.82 3.68
C LYS A 10 8.07 -29.50 3.97
N VAL A 11 6.79 -29.55 4.38
CA VAL A 11 6.06 -28.33 4.73
C VAL A 11 6.63 -27.68 5.98
N ARG A 12 7.04 -28.44 7.01
CA ARG A 12 7.69 -27.91 8.22
C ARG A 12 8.99 -27.18 7.90
N GLU A 13 9.85 -27.80 7.10
CA GLU A 13 11.11 -27.20 6.65
C GLU A 13 10.88 -25.87 5.91
N LEU A 14 9.88 -25.81 5.03
CA LEU A 14 9.53 -24.59 4.30
C LEU A 14 8.84 -23.54 5.19
N ALA A 15 7.97 -23.97 6.11
CA ALA A 15 7.18 -23.09 6.97
C ALA A 15 8.02 -22.29 7.96
N ALA A 16 9.20 -22.81 8.36
CA ALA A 16 10.13 -22.13 9.25
C ALA A 16 10.60 -20.78 8.68
N ASN A 17 10.79 -20.71 7.36
CA ASN A 17 11.36 -19.53 6.69
C ASN A 17 10.35 -18.77 5.82
N ASN A 18 9.21 -19.37 5.48
CA ASN A 18 8.26 -18.85 4.50
C ASN A 18 6.83 -18.75 5.04
N ASN A 19 6.06 -17.83 4.47
CA ASN A 19 4.62 -17.79 4.69
C ASN A 19 3.90 -18.85 3.83
N MET A 20 2.63 -19.12 4.15
CA MET A 20 1.81 -20.15 3.47
C MET A 20 1.83 -20.03 1.94
N SER A 21 1.75 -18.80 1.40
CA SER A 21 1.76 -18.56 -0.06
C SER A 21 3.12 -18.88 -0.70
N ALA A 22 4.21 -18.50 -0.06
CA ALA A 22 5.56 -18.80 -0.52
C ALA A 22 5.85 -20.31 -0.46
N THR A 23 5.38 -21.00 0.59
CA THR A 23 5.47 -22.46 0.69
C THR A 23 4.65 -23.16 -0.40
N ALA A 24 3.44 -22.68 -0.70
CA ALA A 24 2.63 -23.20 -1.80
C ALA A 24 3.33 -23.06 -3.16
N LYS A 25 3.96 -21.90 -3.39
CA LYS A 25 4.75 -21.63 -4.61
C LYS A 25 5.96 -22.57 -4.73
N ALA A 26 6.69 -22.80 -3.64
CA ALA A 26 7.82 -23.73 -3.61
C ALA A 26 7.40 -25.17 -3.92
N LEU A 27 6.22 -25.57 -3.44
CA LEU A 27 5.63 -26.89 -3.68
C LEU A 27 4.89 -27.01 -5.02
N LYS A 28 4.87 -25.95 -5.84
CA LYS A 28 4.14 -25.86 -7.13
C LYS A 28 2.65 -26.27 -7.02
N ILE A 29 2.02 -25.95 -5.89
CA ILE A 29 0.59 -26.21 -5.67
C ILE A 29 -0.16 -24.93 -5.32
N PRO A 30 -1.46 -24.83 -5.65
CA PRO A 30 -2.28 -23.74 -5.18
C PRO A 30 -2.38 -23.69 -3.66
N VAL A 31 -2.57 -22.48 -3.11
CA VAL A 31 -2.67 -22.27 -1.66
C VAL A 31 -3.87 -23.01 -1.06
N TYR A 32 -5.00 -23.08 -1.78
CA TYR A 32 -6.18 -23.81 -1.30
C TYR A 32 -5.91 -25.32 -1.20
N THR A 33 -5.21 -25.90 -2.18
CA THR A 33 -4.80 -27.30 -2.18
C THR A 33 -3.82 -27.60 -1.05
N LEU A 34 -2.86 -26.70 -0.81
CA LEU A 34 -1.93 -26.80 0.33
C LEU A 34 -2.70 -26.86 1.66
N LYS A 35 -3.68 -25.96 1.88
CA LYS A 35 -4.49 -25.94 3.11
C LYS A 35 -5.29 -27.23 3.30
N ALA A 36 -5.99 -27.69 2.27
CA ALA A 36 -6.80 -28.91 2.34
C ALA A 36 -5.93 -30.14 2.63
N ARG A 37 -4.78 -30.25 1.96
CA ARG A 37 -3.84 -31.35 2.17
C ARG A 37 -3.19 -31.28 3.55
N LEU A 38 -2.82 -30.10 4.01
CA LEU A 38 -2.27 -29.90 5.35
C LEU A 38 -3.26 -30.31 6.45
N LEU A 39 -4.52 -29.88 6.33
CA LEU A 39 -5.57 -30.24 7.29
C LEU A 39 -5.82 -31.75 7.30
N SER A 40 -5.95 -32.37 6.12
CA SER A 40 -6.18 -33.82 6.04
C SER A 40 -4.98 -34.65 6.52
N SER A 41 -3.75 -34.28 6.18
CA SER A 41 -2.54 -34.98 6.64
C SER A 41 -2.32 -34.83 8.14
N THR A 42 -2.61 -33.66 8.72
CA THR A 42 -2.50 -33.44 10.18
C THR A 42 -3.53 -34.24 10.97
N ILE A 43 -4.80 -34.23 10.53
CA ILE A 43 -5.86 -35.05 11.15
C ILE A 43 -5.52 -36.54 11.09
N LYS A 44 -5.11 -37.05 9.91
CA LYS A 44 -4.81 -38.47 9.71
C LYS A 44 -3.63 -38.96 10.56
N LEU A 45 -2.67 -38.08 10.84
CA LEU A 45 -1.45 -38.42 11.59
C LEU A 45 -1.54 -38.03 13.08
N GLY A 46 -2.62 -37.35 13.50
CA GLY A 46 -2.75 -36.82 14.86
C GLY A 46 -1.68 -35.78 15.22
N GLU A 47 -1.08 -35.13 14.22
CA GLU A 47 0.04 -34.20 14.40
C GLU A 47 -0.41 -32.75 14.40
N ILE A 48 0.29 -31.91 15.18
CA ILE A 48 0.04 -30.47 15.23
C ILE A 48 0.41 -29.83 13.87
N PRO A 49 -0.46 -28.99 13.28
CA PRO A 49 -0.19 -28.30 12.03
C PRO A 49 1.02 -27.36 12.16
N PRO A 50 1.88 -27.27 11.12
CA PRO A 50 3.06 -26.41 11.16
C PRO A 50 2.69 -24.94 11.23
N GLN A 51 3.39 -24.20 12.09
CA GLN A 51 3.30 -22.75 12.15
C GLN A 51 4.13 -22.12 11.04
N PHE A 52 3.50 -21.27 10.22
CA PHE A 52 4.18 -20.57 9.14
C PHE A 52 4.76 -19.25 9.64
N ALA A 53 5.97 -18.92 9.20
CA ALA A 53 6.59 -17.65 9.48
C ALA A 53 5.65 -16.50 9.06
N LYS A 54 5.30 -15.63 10.02
CA LYS A 54 4.54 -14.40 9.77
C LYS A 54 5.44 -13.36 9.10
N LYS A 55 5.95 -13.66 7.90
CA LYS A 55 6.51 -12.63 7.02
C LYS A 55 5.32 -11.81 6.52
N ARG A 56 5.00 -10.73 7.25
CA ARG A 56 4.19 -9.64 6.67
C ARG A 56 4.87 -9.33 5.35
N ALA A 57 4.12 -9.38 4.26
CA ALA A 57 4.60 -8.77 3.03
C ALA A 57 4.97 -7.35 3.45
N THR A 58 6.27 -7.04 3.43
CA THR A 58 6.73 -5.67 3.40
C THR A 58 6.15 -5.17 2.09
N LYS A 59 4.89 -4.69 2.14
CA LYS A 59 4.41 -3.79 1.12
C LYS A 59 5.49 -2.74 1.11
N LYS A 60 6.37 -2.77 0.11
CA LYS A 60 7.15 -1.60 -0.27
C LYS A 60 6.07 -0.54 -0.32
N ALA A 61 6.04 0.33 0.69
CA ALA A 61 5.07 1.40 0.76
C ALA A 61 5.32 2.16 -0.53
N SER A 62 4.49 1.88 -1.53
CA SER A 62 4.58 2.47 -2.85
C SER A 62 4.55 3.96 -2.56
N LYS A 63 5.73 4.59 -2.73
CA LYS A 63 6.06 5.99 -2.46
C LYS A 63 4.89 6.73 -1.84
N THR A 64 4.92 6.95 -0.52
CA THR A 64 3.97 7.80 0.21
C THR A 64 3.46 8.87 -0.75
N ILE A 65 2.23 8.70 -1.24
CA ILE A 65 1.60 9.69 -2.12
C ILE A 65 1.79 10.99 -1.38
N LYS A 66 2.60 11.91 -1.94
CA LYS A 66 2.99 13.13 -1.24
C LYS A 66 1.68 13.79 -0.83
N ARG A 67 1.36 13.78 0.48
CA ARG A 67 0.09 14.31 1.01
C ARG A 67 -0.03 15.82 0.77
N LYS A 68 1.09 16.46 0.40
CA LYS A 68 1.24 17.88 0.10
C LYS A 68 1.76 18.04 -1.33
N HIS A 69 1.07 18.85 -2.12
CA HIS A 69 1.47 19.34 -3.43
C HIS A 69 1.89 20.81 -3.26
N TYR A 70 3.08 21.17 -3.73
CA TYR A 70 3.55 22.55 -3.71
C TYR A 70 3.35 23.13 -5.11
N ASP A 71 2.79 24.33 -5.19
CA ASP A 71 2.57 25.04 -6.45
C ASP A 71 2.74 26.55 -6.26
N THR A 72 2.68 27.31 -7.35
CA THR A 72 2.79 28.78 -7.33
C THR A 72 1.53 29.45 -7.89
N VAL A 73 1.14 30.58 -7.30
CA VAL A 73 0.01 31.38 -7.79
C VAL A 73 0.36 32.03 -9.14
N ARG A 74 -0.47 31.79 -10.16
CA ARG A 74 -0.30 32.33 -11.52
C ARG A 74 -1.55 33.07 -11.97
N THR A 75 -1.36 34.18 -12.70
CA THR A 75 -2.45 34.90 -13.37
C THR A 75 -3.04 34.05 -14.50
N SER A 76 -4.37 34.10 -14.66
CA SER A 76 -5.08 33.44 -15.76
C SER A 76 -4.54 33.95 -17.10
N GLY A 77 -3.72 33.16 -17.80
CA GLY A 77 -3.22 33.54 -19.14
C GLY A 77 -1.90 32.89 -19.61
N LYS A 78 -1.08 32.27 -18.74
CA LYS A 78 0.17 31.60 -19.19
C LYS A 78 0.07 30.06 -19.16
N ALA A 79 -0.04 29.49 -20.36
CA ALA A 79 0.26 28.13 -20.87
C ALA A 79 -0.12 26.84 -20.10
N GLY A 80 -0.71 25.88 -20.82
CA GLY A 80 -0.69 24.42 -20.56
C GLY A 80 -2.03 23.74 -20.22
N VAL A 81 -2.32 22.63 -20.92
CA VAL A 81 -3.53 21.74 -20.88
C VAL A 81 -3.59 20.88 -19.60
N SER A 82 -3.49 21.48 -18.42
CA SER A 82 -3.68 20.76 -17.15
C SER A 82 -5.04 21.06 -16.53
N LYS A 83 -5.61 20.09 -15.79
CA LYS A 83 -6.83 20.28 -15.00
C LYS A 83 -6.55 21.31 -13.89
N ARG A 84 -7.03 22.54 -14.05
CA ARG A 84 -6.84 23.65 -13.09
C ARG A 84 -8.03 23.79 -12.15
N ILE A 85 -7.75 24.19 -10.92
CA ILE A 85 -8.75 24.76 -10.01
C ILE A 85 -8.68 26.28 -10.22
N ILE A 86 -9.73 26.86 -10.80
CA ILE A 86 -9.83 28.32 -10.99
C ILE A 86 -10.49 28.88 -9.73
N ILE A 87 -9.77 29.75 -9.02
CA ILE A 87 -10.30 30.47 -7.85
C ILE A 87 -10.61 31.90 -8.29
N PRO A 88 -11.82 32.42 -8.00
CA PRO A 88 -12.19 33.81 -8.27
C PRO A 88 -11.19 34.83 -7.72
N GLN A 89 -10.97 35.91 -8.46
CA GLN A 89 -10.00 36.94 -8.12
C GLN A 89 -10.32 37.66 -6.80
N GLN A 90 -11.61 37.78 -6.43
CA GLN A 90 -12.01 38.40 -5.16
C GLN A 90 -11.41 37.65 -3.95
N ILE A 91 -11.37 36.32 -4.01
CA ILE A 91 -10.83 35.48 -2.93
C ILE A 91 -9.32 35.70 -2.77
N PHE A 92 -8.58 35.91 -3.87
CA PHE A 92 -7.15 36.22 -3.78
C PHE A 92 -6.89 37.57 -3.11
N GLN A 93 -7.75 38.56 -3.36
CA GLN A 93 -7.65 39.89 -2.75
C GLN A 93 -7.93 39.81 -1.25
N GLU A 94 -8.98 39.12 -0.83
CA GLU A 94 -9.31 38.93 0.58
C GLU A 94 -8.21 38.17 1.35
N LEU A 95 -7.55 37.21 0.68
CA LEU A 95 -6.48 36.41 1.28
C LEU A 95 -5.09 37.05 1.22
N ASN A 96 -4.94 38.25 0.64
CA ASN A 96 -3.66 38.92 0.39
C ASN A 96 -2.66 38.02 -0.37
N TRP A 97 -3.13 37.23 -1.33
CA TRP A 97 -2.29 36.37 -2.15
C TRP A 97 -1.87 37.08 -3.44
N SER A 98 -0.57 37.08 -3.71
CA SER A 98 0.02 37.72 -4.88
C SER A 98 0.57 36.70 -5.88
N LYS A 99 0.75 37.13 -7.13
CA LYS A 99 1.36 36.29 -8.17
C LYS A 99 2.78 35.92 -7.76
N GLY A 100 3.10 34.62 -7.81
CA GLY A 100 4.41 34.11 -7.41
C GLY A 100 4.47 33.62 -5.96
N ASP A 101 3.42 33.81 -5.16
CA ASP A 101 3.34 33.22 -3.84
C ASP A 101 3.37 31.69 -3.90
N ASN A 102 4.19 31.09 -3.04
CA ASN A 102 4.27 29.65 -2.85
C ASN A 102 3.06 29.17 -2.05
N ILE A 103 2.32 28.20 -2.60
CA ILE A 103 1.15 27.61 -1.96
C ILE A 103 1.35 26.12 -1.73
N VAL A 104 0.74 25.63 -0.65
CA VAL A 104 0.69 24.22 -0.29
C VAL A 104 -0.75 23.76 -0.44
N ILE A 105 -0.97 22.75 -1.28
CA ILE A 105 -2.26 22.10 -1.48
C ILE A 105 -2.20 20.73 -0.80
N ARG A 106 -3.10 20.48 0.15
CA ARG A 106 -3.19 19.19 0.85
C ARG A 106 -4.62 18.73 0.99
N ARG A 107 -4.83 17.41 1.03
CA ARG A 107 -6.13 16.82 1.35
C ARG A 107 -6.31 16.73 2.86
N SER A 108 -7.50 17.09 3.33
CA SER A 108 -7.96 16.89 4.71
C SER A 108 -9.16 15.94 4.67
N GLY A 109 -8.97 14.69 5.09
CA GLY A 109 -10.00 13.66 4.96
C GLY A 109 -10.39 13.34 3.51
N LYS A 110 -11.63 12.90 3.30
CA LYS A 110 -12.11 12.38 2.00
C LYS A 110 -12.43 13.51 1.00
N ASN A 111 -13.09 14.57 1.47
CA ASN A 111 -13.74 15.56 0.60
C ASN A 111 -13.18 16.99 0.73
N LYS A 112 -12.31 17.28 1.71
CA LYS A 112 -11.78 18.64 1.93
C LYS A 112 -10.38 18.78 1.34
N ILE A 113 -10.16 19.87 0.61
CA ILE A 113 -8.84 20.32 0.13
C ILE A 113 -8.51 21.62 0.87
N ILE A 114 -7.31 21.72 1.39
CA ILE A 114 -6.77 22.91 2.06
C ILE A 114 -5.69 23.47 1.16
N ILE A 115 -5.80 24.76 0.85
CA ILE A 115 -4.80 25.54 0.13
C ILE A 115 -4.33 26.62 1.10
N GLU A 116 -3.05 26.63 1.42
CA GLU A 116 -2.44 27.54 2.39
C GLU A 116 -1.18 28.17 1.79
N LYS A 117 -0.92 29.45 2.12
CA LYS A 117 0.34 30.10 1.75
C LYS A 117 1.47 29.42 2.51
N SER A 118 2.54 29.05 1.82
CA SER A 118 3.71 28.46 2.44
C SER A 118 4.43 29.54 3.25
N SER A 119 4.65 29.28 4.55
CA SER A 119 5.46 30.14 5.42
C SER A 119 6.97 29.92 5.25
N VAL A 120 7.37 29.09 4.28
CA VAL A 120 8.78 28.80 4.01
C VAL A 120 9.31 29.93 3.13
N SER A 121 9.93 30.90 3.80
CA SER A 121 10.88 31.88 3.26
C SER A 121 12.14 31.19 2.74
#